data_AF-A0A953W3A4-F1
#
_entry.id   AF-A0A953W3A4-F1
#
_cell.length_a   1.000
_cell.length_b   1.000
_cell.length_c   1.000
_cell.angle_alpha   90.00
_cell.angle_beta   90.00
_cell.angle_gamma   90.00
#
_symmetry.space_group_name_H-M   'P 1'
#
loop_
_entity.id
_entity.type
_entity.pdbx_description
1 polymer ?
#
loop_
_entity_poly.entity_id
_entity_poly.type
_entity_poly.pdbx_seq_one_letter_code
_entity_poly.pdbx_strand_id
1 'polypeptide(L)'
;MTQLRMPARGVALDVFAWRTSRGIELAPSVFAQMGVAVPHNNGRIPLAGIPGLTYEEIDDEGAIVLSCTMACFEQQRVNLNEQTTAPSQVDASASGGYLNYEAEAQWVDRNGFAVSGITEAAMFGHFGLIQSTWIGQTGRKARITRLDSSWTVDDTHRGLRVRFGDSVQVGAGGVPVRFGGIQFGRYFGLTPSLTTYPTPALSGEAQSASTVELYVDGVLRAQSHVEAGPFVIDNAPVVSGAGEAELVITDVLGRQQTIRRPFFVSTSMLRRGFSDWSTAAGAERLEYGREAAKYGDVFVAGRYRYGFTDALTVEAAIEASERQTTTEAAFTLSNSSWGQTTVSYAANEAGGYASALWYYDGRILSLGAQIEQRYGDFHSLGRRNEAFRQGLAGNAGIEMGDLGSVSLTAAALELDDEPNTRTYTLSYTPDFADGALSFRFAQIEHEDRELVAGVSFSFSFANNVSAHVSVDSDDSGIAYRASAQRDAEPGRLGWRARASLGSVER
;
A
#
# COMPACT_ATOMS: atom_id res chain seq x y z
N MET A 1 8.58 48.65 -29.85
CA MET A 1 7.72 47.68 -29.15
C MET A 1 6.96 46.96 -30.23
N THR A 2 6.95 45.64 -30.21
CA THR A 2 6.37 44.78 -31.25
C THR A 2 5.49 43.77 -30.55
N GLN A 3 4.34 43.46 -31.14
CA GLN A 3 3.42 42.50 -30.56
C GLN A 3 3.87 41.09 -30.94
N LEU A 4 4.27 40.30 -29.96
CA LEU A 4 4.66 38.91 -30.15
C LEU A 4 3.44 38.02 -29.90
N ARG A 5 3.03 37.26 -30.90
CA ARG A 5 1.84 36.40 -30.84
C ARG A 5 2.23 34.94 -30.97
N MET A 6 1.67 34.09 -30.12
CA MET A 6 1.79 32.64 -30.20
C MET A 6 0.40 32.01 -30.25
N PRO A 7 -0.16 31.81 -31.45
CA PRO A 7 -1.51 31.29 -31.61
C PRO A 7 -1.75 29.95 -30.91
N ALA A 8 -0.74 29.08 -30.89
CA ALA A 8 -0.81 27.75 -30.25
C ALA A 8 -1.23 27.80 -28.77
N ARG A 9 -0.86 28.87 -28.04
CA ARG A 9 -1.22 29.09 -26.63
C ARG A 9 -2.17 30.27 -26.43
N GLY A 10 -2.65 30.89 -27.51
CA GLY A 10 -3.49 32.09 -27.43
C GLY A 10 -2.82 33.29 -26.74
N VAL A 11 -1.48 33.32 -26.67
CA VAL A 11 -0.74 34.38 -25.96
C VAL A 11 -0.36 35.50 -26.93
N ALA A 12 -0.57 36.75 -26.51
CA ALA A 12 -0.06 37.95 -27.17
C ALA A 12 0.62 38.86 -26.13
N LEU A 13 1.88 39.20 -26.37
CA LEU A 13 2.69 40.04 -25.46
C LEU A 13 3.30 41.21 -26.21
N ASP A 14 3.25 42.41 -25.61
CA ASP A 14 3.99 43.55 -26.14
C ASP A 14 5.44 43.50 -25.62
N VAL A 15 6.38 43.30 -26.54
CA VAL A 15 7.77 43.04 -26.19
C VAL A 15 8.73 43.99 -26.90
N PHE A 16 9.94 44.09 -26.35
CA PHE A 16 11.08 44.65 -27.05
C PHE A 16 11.79 43.54 -27.83
N ALA A 17 11.73 43.63 -29.16
CA ALA A 17 12.41 42.74 -30.08
C ALA A 17 13.65 43.44 -30.67
N TRP A 18 14.83 42.84 -30.51
CA TRP A 18 16.07 43.37 -31.05
C TRP A 18 16.39 42.70 -32.38
N ARG A 19 16.41 43.48 -33.46
CA ARG A 19 16.79 42.99 -34.80
C ARG A 19 18.30 43.11 -34.96
N THR A 20 18.96 41.99 -35.17
CA THR A 20 20.42 41.90 -35.35
C THR A 20 20.75 41.21 -36.68
N SER A 21 22.02 41.16 -37.04
CA SER A 21 22.49 40.39 -38.20
C SER A 21 22.29 38.88 -38.06
N ARG A 22 21.94 38.38 -36.87
CA ARG A 22 21.65 36.97 -36.57
C ARG A 22 20.13 36.70 -36.44
N GLY A 23 19.29 37.69 -36.76
CA GLY A 23 17.84 37.62 -36.64
C GLY A 23 17.30 38.37 -35.43
N ILE A 24 16.09 38.03 -35.02
CA ILE A 24 15.39 38.66 -33.90
C ILE A 24 15.82 38.00 -32.59
N GLU A 25 16.16 38.82 -31.60
CA GLU A 25 16.47 38.38 -30.24
C GLU A 25 15.45 38.95 -29.24
N LEU A 26 15.10 38.16 -28.22
CA LEU A 26 14.17 38.53 -27.14
C LEU A 26 14.78 38.30 -25.76
N ALA A 27 14.18 38.89 -24.74
CA ALA A 27 14.57 38.66 -23.34
C ALA A 27 14.10 37.25 -22.87
N PRO A 28 14.89 36.55 -22.02
CA PRO A 28 14.54 35.22 -21.49
C PRO A 28 13.15 35.15 -20.83
N SER A 29 12.75 36.21 -20.13
CA SER A 29 11.45 36.29 -19.44
C SER A 29 10.24 36.22 -20.38
N VAL A 30 10.40 36.62 -21.64
CA VAL A 30 9.33 36.53 -22.66
C VAL A 30 9.06 35.06 -23.00
N PHE A 31 10.12 34.25 -23.15
CA PHE A 31 10.00 32.82 -23.44
C PHE A 31 9.37 32.06 -22.28
N ALA A 32 9.71 32.38 -21.03
CA ALA A 32 9.08 31.80 -19.85
C ALA A 32 7.57 32.09 -19.80
N GLN A 33 7.14 33.32 -20.12
CA GLN A 33 5.71 33.68 -20.20
C GLN A 33 4.97 32.96 -21.34
N MET A 34 5.69 32.60 -22.41
CA MET A 34 5.15 31.82 -23.53
C MET A 34 5.34 30.30 -23.34
N GLY A 35 6.00 29.86 -22.27
CA GLY A 35 6.41 28.48 -21.98
C GLY A 35 7.23 27.81 -23.08
N VAL A 36 8.10 28.58 -23.72
CA VAL A 36 9.11 28.11 -24.68
C VAL A 36 10.37 27.70 -23.93
N ALA A 37 10.85 26.50 -24.21
CA ALA A 37 12.08 25.96 -23.63
C ALA A 37 13.29 26.72 -24.20
N VAL A 38 13.99 27.45 -23.34
CA VAL A 38 15.19 28.20 -23.71
C VAL A 38 16.36 27.91 -22.76
N PRO A 39 17.61 27.96 -23.24
CA PRO A 39 18.78 27.83 -22.37
C PRO A 39 18.76 28.88 -21.26
N HIS A 40 19.07 28.48 -20.02
CA HIS A 40 19.18 29.40 -18.89
C HIS A 40 20.39 30.31 -19.08
N ASN A 41 20.19 31.45 -19.74
CA ASN A 41 21.19 32.48 -19.93
C ASN A 41 20.56 33.86 -19.67
N ASN A 42 21.32 34.76 -19.04
CA ASN A 42 20.85 36.12 -18.73
C ASN A 42 20.92 37.07 -19.94
N GLY A 43 21.45 36.59 -21.07
CA GLY A 43 21.55 37.34 -22.33
C GLY A 43 20.28 37.28 -23.18
N ARG A 44 20.24 38.08 -24.26
CA ARG A 44 19.20 38.00 -25.29
C ARG A 44 19.31 36.69 -26.05
N ILE A 45 18.17 36.09 -26.38
CA ILE A 45 18.11 34.77 -27.02
C ILE A 45 17.60 34.95 -28.45
N PRO A 46 18.35 34.52 -29.48
CA PRO A 46 17.90 34.59 -30.87
C PRO A 46 16.80 33.56 -31.14
N LEU A 47 15.71 33.99 -31.79
CA LEU A 47 14.59 33.12 -32.17
C LEU A 47 15.04 31.94 -33.04
N ALA A 48 15.96 32.18 -33.99
CA ALA A 48 16.49 31.16 -34.89
C ALA A 48 17.29 30.05 -34.18
N GLY A 49 17.70 30.27 -32.93
CA GLY A 49 18.46 29.29 -32.14
C GLY A 49 17.58 28.33 -31.33
N ILE A 50 16.26 28.49 -31.35
CA ILE A 50 15.31 27.69 -30.57
C ILE A 50 14.84 26.51 -31.42
N PRO A 51 15.12 25.26 -31.02
CA PRO A 51 14.68 24.09 -31.76
C PRO A 51 13.17 24.05 -31.96
N GLY A 52 12.73 23.88 -33.21
CA GLY A 52 11.30 23.76 -33.53
C GLY A 52 10.52 25.07 -33.52
N LEU A 53 11.17 26.22 -33.29
CA LEU A 53 10.54 27.54 -33.39
C LEU A 53 10.81 28.15 -34.77
N THR A 54 9.75 28.56 -35.45
CA THR A 54 9.78 29.42 -36.62
C THR A 54 9.01 30.71 -36.32
N TYR A 55 9.30 31.76 -37.07
CA TYR A 55 8.62 33.04 -36.89
C TYR A 55 8.36 33.72 -38.23
N GLU A 56 7.30 34.51 -38.27
CA GLU A 56 6.94 35.36 -39.39
C GLU A 56 6.72 36.79 -38.89
N GLU A 57 7.30 37.77 -39.58
CA GLU A 57 7.05 39.19 -39.31
C GLU A 57 5.87 39.65 -40.16
N ILE A 58 4.84 40.20 -39.50
CA ILE A 58 3.67 40.81 -40.14
C ILE A 58 3.89 42.32 -40.06
N ASP A 59 4.52 42.87 -41.10
CA ASP A 59 5.00 44.26 -41.14
C ASP A 59 3.88 45.29 -41.01
N ASP A 60 2.72 45.01 -41.58
CA ASP A 60 1.52 45.86 -41.57
C ASP A 60 0.85 45.95 -40.19
N GLU A 61 1.02 44.94 -39.35
CA GLU A 61 0.51 44.92 -37.97
C GLU A 61 1.59 45.22 -36.92
N GLY A 62 2.85 45.30 -37.32
CA GLY A 62 3.97 45.42 -36.39
C GLY A 62 4.03 44.24 -35.41
N ALA A 63 3.73 43.04 -35.90
CA ALA A 63 3.63 41.82 -35.10
C ALA A 63 4.64 40.75 -35.54
N ILE A 64 5.09 39.94 -34.59
CA ILE A 64 5.87 38.73 -34.85
C ILE A 64 5.01 37.55 -34.44
N VAL A 65 4.69 36.66 -35.37
CA VAL A 65 3.93 35.45 -35.10
C VAL A 65 4.89 34.29 -34.95
N LEU A 66 4.88 33.67 -33.78
CA LEU A 66 5.68 32.50 -33.47
C LEU A 66 4.88 31.22 -33.79
N SER A 67 5.51 30.32 -34.53
CA SER A 67 5.03 28.97 -34.78
C SER A 67 6.00 27.98 -34.15
N CYS A 68 5.50 27.14 -33.25
CA CYS A 68 6.31 26.18 -32.51
C CYS A 68 5.85 24.75 -32.79
N THR A 69 6.80 23.85 -33.02
CA THR A 69 6.60 22.41 -32.89
C THR A 69 6.75 22.00 -31.42
N MET A 70 6.41 20.75 -31.08
CA MET A 70 6.47 20.26 -29.69
C MET A 70 7.87 20.40 -29.05
N ALA A 71 8.93 20.40 -29.86
CA ALA A 71 10.31 20.56 -29.40
C ALA A 71 10.62 21.97 -28.85
N CYS A 72 9.79 22.97 -29.17
CA CYS A 72 9.96 24.34 -28.69
C CYS A 72 9.38 24.54 -27.27
N PHE A 73 8.44 23.70 -26.82
CA PHE A 73 7.74 23.89 -25.54
C PHE A 73 8.43 23.18 -24.37
N GLU A 74 8.36 23.78 -23.18
CA GLU A 74 8.73 23.07 -21.96
C GLU A 74 7.69 21.99 -21.62
N GLN A 75 8.16 20.85 -21.11
CA GLN A 75 7.28 19.78 -20.65
C GLN A 75 6.50 20.25 -19.41
N GLN A 76 5.18 20.36 -19.57
CA GLN A 76 4.28 20.75 -18.50
C GLN A 76 4.15 19.61 -17.48
N ARG A 77 4.21 19.92 -16.19
CA ARG A 77 3.91 18.96 -15.12
C ARG A 77 2.50 19.20 -14.59
N VAL A 78 1.66 18.20 -14.74
CA VAL A 78 0.25 18.23 -14.36
C VAL A 78 0.08 17.43 -13.07
N ASN A 79 -0.20 18.11 -11.96
CA ASN A 79 -0.52 17.44 -10.70
C ASN A 79 -2.04 17.23 -10.60
N LEU A 80 -2.50 16.00 -10.86
CA LEU A 80 -3.92 15.64 -10.75
C LEU A 80 -4.41 15.48 -9.30
N ASN A 81 -3.48 15.50 -8.33
CA ASN A 81 -3.78 15.37 -6.89
C ASN A 81 -3.86 16.74 -6.18
N GLU A 82 -3.86 17.87 -6.89
CA GLU A 82 -4.09 19.18 -6.27
C GLU A 82 -5.55 19.36 -5.84
N GLN A 83 -5.96 18.61 -4.81
CA GLN A 83 -6.65 19.30 -3.73
C GLN A 83 -5.58 20.16 -3.06
N THR A 84 -5.71 21.47 -3.23
CA THR A 84 -4.87 22.51 -2.61
C THR A 84 -5.06 22.53 -1.09
N THR A 85 -4.93 21.39 -0.43
CA THR A 85 -4.70 21.33 1.01
C THR A 85 -3.27 21.79 1.21
N ALA A 86 -3.11 23.05 1.63
CA ALA A 86 -1.87 23.48 2.29
C ALA A 86 -1.42 22.36 3.24
N PRO A 87 -0.11 22.05 3.33
CA PRO A 87 0.36 20.99 4.20
C PRO A 87 -0.31 21.19 5.54
N SER A 88 -1.12 20.21 5.96
CA SER A 88 -1.89 20.29 7.19
C SER A 88 -0.89 20.70 8.25
N GLN A 89 -1.01 21.93 8.76
CA GLN A 89 -0.18 22.33 9.87
C GLN A 89 -0.58 21.37 10.98
N VAL A 90 0.35 20.48 11.32
CA VAL A 90 0.16 19.59 12.46
C VAL A 90 0.20 20.52 13.66
N ASP A 91 -0.98 20.98 14.07
CA ASP A 91 -1.12 21.76 15.28
C ASP A 91 -0.51 20.94 16.42
N ALA A 92 0.21 21.62 17.31
CA ALA A 92 0.78 20.98 18.48
C ALA A 92 -0.35 20.25 19.23
N SER A 93 -0.24 18.93 19.38
CA SER A 93 -1.25 18.13 20.03
C SER A 93 -1.62 18.75 21.38
N ALA A 94 -2.90 19.15 21.51
CA ALA A 94 -3.45 19.52 22.81
C ALA A 94 -3.14 18.42 23.82
N SER A 95 -2.80 18.78 25.05
CA SER A 95 -2.51 17.77 26.06
C SER A 95 -3.80 17.14 26.56
N GLY A 96 -3.81 15.81 26.68
CA GLY A 96 -4.99 15.07 27.06
C GLY A 96 -4.67 13.63 27.38
N GLY A 97 -5.72 12.85 27.61
CA GLY A 97 -5.59 11.42 27.82
C GLY A 97 -6.93 10.73 27.64
N TYR A 98 -6.87 9.42 27.46
CA TYR A 98 -8.06 8.58 27.32
C TYR A 98 -7.86 7.27 28.07
N LEU A 99 -9.00 6.63 28.34
CA LEU A 99 -9.09 5.28 28.89
C LEU A 99 -10.08 4.50 28.03
N ASN A 100 -9.61 3.48 27.34
CA ASN A 100 -10.44 2.53 26.63
C ASN A 100 -10.54 1.24 27.44
N TYR A 101 -11.71 0.61 27.44
CA TYR A 101 -11.91 -0.67 28.09
C TYR A 101 -12.89 -1.52 27.29
N GLU A 102 -12.65 -2.82 27.30
CA GLU A 102 -13.55 -3.83 26.80
C GLU A 102 -13.61 -4.96 27.84
N ALA A 103 -14.81 -5.45 28.12
CA ALA A 103 -15.03 -6.51 29.09
C ALA A 103 -16.08 -7.48 28.57
N GLU A 104 -15.78 -8.77 28.68
CA GLU A 104 -16.64 -9.88 28.30
C GLU A 104 -16.88 -10.75 29.53
N ALA A 105 -18.14 -11.08 29.78
CA ALA A 105 -18.54 -12.03 30.80
C ALA A 105 -19.32 -13.17 30.13
N GLN A 106 -18.85 -14.39 30.35
CA GLN A 106 -19.47 -15.60 29.82
C GLN A 106 -19.76 -16.59 30.95
N TRP A 107 -20.81 -17.37 30.77
CA TRP A 107 -21.14 -18.48 31.64
C TRP A 107 -21.30 -19.74 30.79
N VAL A 108 -20.52 -20.76 31.10
CA VAL A 108 -20.52 -22.03 30.38
C VAL A 108 -20.79 -23.14 31.39
N ASP A 109 -21.84 -23.95 31.16
CA ASP A 109 -22.33 -24.97 32.11
C ASP A 109 -21.22 -25.81 32.77
N ARG A 110 -20.19 -26.20 32.00
CA ARG A 110 -19.07 -27.01 32.50
C ARG A 110 -17.92 -26.22 33.13
N ASN A 111 -17.75 -24.95 32.78
CA ASN A 111 -16.59 -24.13 33.16
C ASN A 111 -16.94 -22.98 34.11
N GLY A 112 -18.22 -22.78 34.43
CA GLY A 112 -18.69 -21.72 35.33
C GLY A 112 -18.66 -20.33 34.69
N PHE A 113 -18.62 -19.30 35.54
CA PHE A 113 -18.57 -17.90 35.14
C PHE A 113 -17.12 -17.47 34.90
N ALA A 114 -16.86 -16.86 33.76
CA ALA A 114 -15.57 -16.31 33.39
C ALA A 114 -15.74 -14.89 32.86
N VAL A 115 -14.91 -13.98 33.37
CA VAL A 115 -14.80 -12.59 32.92
C VAL A 115 -13.41 -12.38 32.34
N SER A 116 -13.35 -11.74 31.18
CA SER A 116 -12.11 -11.24 30.60
C SER A 116 -12.29 -9.80 30.16
N GLY A 117 -11.19 -9.08 30.01
CA GLY A 117 -11.23 -7.72 29.50
C GLY A 117 -9.87 -7.20 29.15
N ILE A 118 -9.84 -6.17 28.33
CA ILE A 118 -8.64 -5.42 27.97
C ILE A 118 -8.88 -3.96 28.34
N THR A 119 -7.83 -3.29 28.81
CA THR A 119 -7.86 -1.88 29.17
C THR A 119 -6.64 -1.21 28.59
N GLU A 120 -6.82 -0.03 28.03
CA GLU A 120 -5.77 0.81 27.48
C GLU A 120 -5.90 2.20 28.10
N ALA A 121 -4.79 2.72 28.60
CA ALA A 121 -4.72 4.10 29.09
C ALA A 121 -3.60 4.82 28.34
N ALA A 122 -3.88 6.04 27.90
CA ALA A 122 -2.90 6.87 27.23
C ALA A 122 -2.98 8.32 27.67
N MET A 123 -1.83 8.97 27.62
CA MET A 123 -1.68 10.42 27.76
C MET A 123 -0.85 10.93 26.59
N PHE A 124 -1.25 12.08 26.05
CA PHE A 124 -0.60 12.71 24.92
C PHE A 124 -0.43 14.21 25.15
N GLY A 125 0.56 14.80 24.50
CA GLY A 125 0.83 16.23 24.55
C GLY A 125 2.18 16.57 23.91
N HIS A 126 2.77 17.69 24.32
CA HIS A 126 4.09 18.13 23.82
C HIS A 126 5.23 17.14 24.11
N PHE A 127 5.06 16.26 25.10
CA PHE A 127 6.00 15.20 25.42
C PHE A 127 5.84 13.98 24.51
N GLY A 128 4.90 13.95 23.57
CA GLY A 128 4.56 12.79 22.75
C GLY A 128 3.41 11.98 23.33
N LEU A 129 3.35 10.69 22.98
CA LEU A 129 2.30 9.74 23.40
C LEU A 129 2.88 8.72 24.37
N ILE A 130 2.33 8.63 25.57
CA ILE A 130 2.60 7.54 26.51
C ILE A 130 1.34 6.69 26.59
N GLN A 131 1.46 5.40 26.34
CA GLN A 131 0.34 4.46 26.35
C GLN A 131 0.73 3.16 27.04
N SER A 132 -0.24 2.52 27.68
CA SER A 132 -0.07 1.20 28.26
C SER A 132 -1.37 0.41 28.16
N THR A 133 -1.22 -0.89 27.94
CA THR A 133 -2.34 -1.82 27.74
C THR A 133 -2.24 -2.99 28.72
N TRP A 134 -3.36 -3.45 29.24
CA TRP A 134 -3.47 -4.56 30.19
C TRP A 134 -4.59 -5.51 29.80
N ILE A 135 -4.39 -6.80 30.03
CA ILE A 135 -5.43 -7.81 29.90
C ILE A 135 -5.75 -8.40 31.27
N GLY A 136 -7.03 -8.45 31.61
CA GLY A 136 -7.57 -9.10 32.80
C GLY A 136 -8.35 -10.35 32.43
N GLN A 137 -8.14 -11.46 33.13
CA GLN A 137 -8.89 -12.70 32.92
C GLN A 137 -9.17 -13.37 34.25
N THR A 138 -10.38 -13.91 34.38
CA THR A 138 -10.85 -14.71 35.52
C THR A 138 -11.15 -16.11 34.99
N GLY A 139 -10.11 -16.95 35.00
CA GLY A 139 -10.22 -18.40 34.77
C GLY A 139 -10.19 -19.14 36.09
N ARG A 140 -9.28 -20.12 36.25
CA ARG A 140 -9.02 -20.77 37.55
C ARG A 140 -8.46 -19.81 38.63
N LYS A 141 -7.80 -18.73 38.20
CA LYS A 141 -7.31 -17.63 39.04
C LYS A 141 -7.53 -16.32 38.30
N ALA A 142 -7.92 -15.28 39.03
CA ALA A 142 -7.97 -13.92 38.50
C ALA A 142 -6.54 -13.38 38.32
N ARG A 143 -6.23 -12.87 37.14
CA ARG A 143 -4.94 -12.24 36.85
C ARG A 143 -5.14 -11.03 35.95
N ILE A 144 -4.33 -10.01 36.19
CA ILE A 144 -4.17 -8.86 35.31
C ILE A 144 -2.71 -8.85 34.86
N THR A 145 -2.50 -8.86 33.54
CA THR A 145 -1.18 -8.88 32.91
C THR A 145 -1.01 -7.64 32.05
N ARG A 146 0.06 -6.90 32.28
CA ARG A 146 0.47 -5.79 31.41
C ARG A 146 0.97 -6.35 30.06
N LEU A 147 0.44 -5.81 28.97
CA LEU A 147 0.79 -6.18 27.61
C LEU A 147 1.97 -5.35 27.12
N ASP A 148 1.70 -4.08 26.80
CA ASP A 148 2.67 -3.13 26.24
C ASP A 148 2.66 -1.83 27.06
N SER A 149 3.82 -1.19 27.16
CA SER A 149 3.96 0.15 27.71
C SER A 149 4.99 0.90 26.89
N SER A 150 4.60 2.02 26.27
CA SER A 150 5.48 2.73 25.35
C SER A 150 5.35 4.23 25.47
N TRP A 151 6.46 4.91 25.18
CA TRP A 151 6.53 6.35 25.02
C TRP A 151 7.03 6.66 23.60
N THR A 152 6.22 7.36 22.82
CA THR A 152 6.46 7.65 21.40
C THR A 152 6.59 9.14 21.20
N VAL A 153 7.66 9.56 20.51
CA VAL A 153 7.92 10.95 20.11
C VAL A 153 8.07 10.99 18.60
N ASP A 154 7.30 11.86 17.96
CA ASP A 154 7.22 11.97 16.50
C ASP A 154 7.75 13.33 16.03
N ASP A 155 8.60 13.31 14.99
CA ASP A 155 9.00 14.48 14.20
C ASP A 155 8.29 14.38 12.85
N THR A 156 7.16 15.09 12.74
CA THR A 156 6.32 15.09 11.54
C THR A 156 6.97 15.78 10.35
N HIS A 157 7.87 16.74 10.57
CA HIS A 157 8.59 17.43 9.51
C HIS A 157 9.61 16.53 8.81
N ARG A 158 10.31 15.69 9.60
CA ARG A 158 11.29 14.75 9.06
C ARG A 158 10.71 13.35 8.82
N GLY A 159 9.47 13.10 9.24
CA GLY A 159 8.83 11.78 9.18
C GLY A 159 9.57 10.76 10.03
N LEU A 160 10.08 11.14 11.20
CA LEU A 160 10.85 10.27 12.09
C LEU A 160 10.05 9.97 13.35
N ARG A 161 10.20 8.74 13.87
CA ARG A 161 9.59 8.30 15.12
C ARG A 161 10.66 7.70 16.02
N VAL A 162 10.65 8.09 17.28
CA VAL A 162 11.38 7.44 18.36
C VAL A 162 10.38 6.83 19.33
N ARG A 163 10.56 5.55 19.67
CA ARG A 163 9.73 4.85 20.64
C ARG A 163 10.59 4.21 21.72
N PHE A 164 10.24 4.44 22.97
CA PHE A 164 10.84 3.84 24.16
C PHE A 164 9.85 2.87 24.80
N GLY A 165 10.34 1.79 25.42
CA GLY A 165 9.51 0.77 26.04
C GLY A 165 9.21 -0.39 25.10
N ASP A 166 8.03 -0.99 25.21
CA ASP A 166 7.65 -2.13 24.36
C ASP A 166 7.34 -1.68 22.93
N SER A 167 7.91 -2.38 21.96
CA SER A 167 7.65 -2.18 20.54
C SER A 167 7.81 -3.48 19.74
N VAL A 168 7.61 -3.37 18.43
CA VAL A 168 7.77 -4.44 17.45
C VAL A 168 8.74 -4.00 16.36
N GLN A 169 9.70 -4.85 16.04
CA GLN A 169 10.64 -4.67 14.94
C GLN A 169 10.58 -5.91 14.05
N VAL A 170 10.65 -5.72 12.73
CA VAL A 170 10.87 -6.85 11.81
C VAL A 170 12.36 -7.18 11.82
N GLY A 171 12.73 -8.38 12.25
CA GLY A 171 14.11 -8.88 12.29
C GLY A 171 14.62 -9.35 10.92
N ALA A 172 15.87 -9.77 10.83
CA ALA A 172 16.38 -10.39 9.61
C ALA A 172 15.69 -11.76 9.41
N GLY A 173 15.21 -12.07 8.21
CA GLY A 173 14.36 -13.23 7.94
C GLY A 173 12.85 -12.95 8.07
N GLY A 174 12.46 -11.67 8.09
CA GLY A 174 11.09 -11.21 7.85
C GLY A 174 10.09 -11.38 9.00
N VAL A 175 10.50 -11.91 10.16
CA VAL A 175 9.59 -12.18 11.28
C VAL A 175 9.51 -10.99 12.24
N PRO A 176 8.30 -10.59 12.67
CA PRO A 176 8.13 -9.55 13.67
C PRO A 176 8.53 -10.03 15.07
N VAL A 177 9.32 -9.21 15.76
CA VAL A 177 9.86 -9.49 17.10
C VAL A 177 9.34 -8.43 18.05
N ARG A 178 8.71 -8.87 19.14
CA ARG A 178 8.34 -7.99 20.26
C ARG A 178 9.53 -7.80 21.16
N PHE A 179 9.75 -6.58 21.64
CA PHE A 179 10.88 -6.25 22.49
C PHE A 179 10.58 -5.06 23.40
N GLY A 180 11.32 -4.96 24.51
CA GLY A 180 11.40 -3.74 25.31
C GLY A 180 12.72 -3.04 25.07
N GLY A 181 12.70 -1.75 24.73
CA GLY A 181 13.92 -1.00 24.43
C GLY A 181 13.66 0.34 23.75
N ILE A 182 14.48 0.63 22.74
CA ILE A 182 14.41 1.86 21.94
C ILE A 182 14.27 1.47 20.47
N GLN A 183 13.34 2.10 19.77
CA GLN A 183 13.19 2.03 18.32
C GLN A 183 13.31 3.43 17.74
N PHE A 184 14.04 3.56 16.64
CA PHE A 184 14.17 4.80 15.91
C PHE A 184 14.14 4.52 14.42
N GLY A 185 13.28 5.25 13.69
CA GLY A 185 13.13 5.01 12.26
C GLY A 185 12.30 6.07 11.55
N ARG A 186 12.25 5.89 10.24
CA ARG A 186 11.30 6.57 9.35
C ARG A 186 9.90 6.02 9.61
N TYR A 187 8.91 6.91 9.67
CA TYR A 187 7.50 6.52 9.76
C TYR A 187 6.66 7.37 8.81
N PHE A 188 6.36 6.81 7.63
CA PHE A 188 5.60 7.53 6.60
C PHE A 188 4.16 7.84 7.00
N GLY A 189 3.61 7.15 8.00
CA GLY A 189 2.28 7.45 8.57
C GLY A 189 2.18 8.86 9.18
N LEU A 190 3.29 9.53 9.47
CA LEU A 190 3.29 10.95 9.89
C LEU A 190 2.97 11.93 8.78
N THR A 191 2.95 11.48 7.52
CA THR A 191 2.67 12.32 6.35
C THR A 191 1.65 11.61 5.45
N PRO A 192 0.35 11.63 5.79
CA PRO A 192 -0.67 10.84 5.07
C PRO A 192 -0.80 11.16 3.58
N SER A 193 -0.45 12.38 3.16
CA SER A 193 -0.46 12.81 1.77
C SER A 193 0.77 12.35 0.97
N LEU A 194 1.74 11.68 1.61
CA LEU A 194 2.97 11.24 0.97
C LEU A 194 2.78 9.88 0.30
N THR A 195 2.76 9.87 -1.03
CA THR A 195 2.86 8.64 -1.81
C THR A 195 4.30 8.13 -1.81
N THR A 196 4.54 6.99 -1.15
CA THR A 196 5.88 6.41 -0.98
C THR A 196 6.22 5.34 -2.01
N TYR A 197 5.23 4.84 -2.73
CA TYR A 197 5.35 3.78 -3.72
C TYR A 197 5.36 4.34 -5.15
N PRO A 198 5.90 3.60 -6.12
CA PRO A 198 5.90 4.02 -7.51
C PRO A 198 4.47 4.15 -8.07
N THR A 199 4.21 5.24 -8.75
CA THR A 199 2.96 5.50 -9.47
C THR A 199 3.26 5.68 -10.96
N PRO A 200 2.37 5.29 -11.88
CA PRO A 200 2.60 5.47 -13.30
C PRO A 200 2.71 6.96 -13.64
N ALA A 201 3.75 7.31 -14.40
CA ALA A 201 3.86 8.60 -15.06
C ALA A 201 3.20 8.52 -16.44
N LEU A 202 2.22 9.39 -16.69
CA LEU A 202 1.50 9.43 -17.96
C LEU A 202 1.88 10.68 -18.72
N SER A 203 2.51 10.51 -19.88
CA SER A 203 2.91 11.64 -20.73
C SER A 203 2.13 11.66 -22.03
N GLY A 204 1.81 12.86 -22.50
CA GLY A 204 1.15 13.12 -23.77
C GLY A 204 1.61 14.44 -24.37
N GLU A 205 1.06 14.76 -25.54
CA GLU A 205 1.30 16.02 -26.23
C GLU A 205 -0.05 16.64 -26.59
N ALA A 206 -0.20 17.94 -26.35
CA ALA A 206 -1.38 18.69 -26.72
C ALA A 206 -1.03 19.69 -27.83
N GLN A 207 -1.75 19.64 -28.95
CA GLN A 207 -1.51 20.54 -30.09
C GLN A 207 -2.04 21.96 -29.87
N SER A 208 -3.01 22.11 -28.98
CA SER A 208 -3.61 23.37 -28.55
C SER A 208 -3.93 23.27 -27.05
N ALA A 209 -4.48 24.33 -26.47
CA ALA A 209 -5.15 24.21 -25.18
C ALA A 209 -6.16 23.05 -25.22
N SER A 210 -6.09 22.16 -24.22
CA SER A 210 -6.86 20.92 -24.16
C SER A 210 -7.25 20.59 -22.73
N THR A 211 -8.35 19.86 -22.60
CA THR A 211 -8.73 19.20 -21.35
C THR A 211 -8.24 17.76 -21.39
N VAL A 212 -7.56 17.34 -20.33
CA VAL A 212 -7.02 16.00 -20.17
C VAL A 212 -7.82 15.28 -19.09
N GLU A 213 -8.44 14.18 -19.47
CA GLU A 213 -9.19 13.29 -18.58
C GLU A 213 -8.44 11.97 -18.41
N LEU A 214 -8.24 11.57 -17.16
CA LEU A 214 -7.65 10.28 -16.80
C LEU A 214 -8.74 9.30 -16.43
N TYR A 215 -8.90 8.27 -17.23
CA TYR A 215 -9.72 7.10 -16.93
C TYR A 215 -8.84 5.95 -16.45
N VAL A 216 -9.27 5.26 -15.40
CA VAL A 216 -8.62 4.03 -14.92
C VAL A 216 -9.69 2.96 -14.89
N ASP A 217 -9.48 1.90 -15.69
CA ASP A 217 -10.46 0.83 -15.90
C ASP A 217 -11.86 1.33 -16.28
N GLY A 218 -11.91 2.39 -17.10
CA GLY A 218 -13.14 3.00 -17.60
C GLY A 218 -13.82 4.01 -16.67
N VAL A 219 -13.26 4.27 -15.49
CA VAL A 219 -13.79 5.26 -14.53
C VAL A 219 -12.95 6.54 -14.56
N LEU A 220 -13.60 7.70 -14.71
CA LEU A 220 -12.93 9.01 -14.64
C LEU A 220 -12.36 9.22 -13.23
N ARG A 221 -11.03 9.32 -13.13
CA ARG A 221 -10.32 9.52 -11.86
C ARG A 221 -9.94 10.97 -11.62
N ALA A 222 -9.55 11.67 -12.68
CA ALA A 222 -9.12 13.06 -12.59
C ALA A 222 -9.24 13.77 -13.93
N GLN A 223 -9.29 15.10 -13.88
CA GLN A 223 -9.37 15.98 -15.03
C GLN A 223 -8.51 17.22 -14.78
N SER A 224 -7.78 17.69 -15.78
CA SER A 224 -7.02 18.94 -15.72
C SER A 224 -6.95 19.61 -17.08
N HIS A 225 -6.68 20.91 -17.10
CA HIS A 225 -6.39 21.65 -18.32
C HIS A 225 -4.87 21.64 -18.58
N VAL A 226 -4.49 21.58 -19.86
CA VAL A 226 -3.10 21.69 -20.31
C VAL A 226 -3.01 22.66 -21.47
N GLU A 227 -1.91 23.40 -21.54
CA GLU A 227 -1.60 24.28 -22.66
C GLU A 227 -1.01 23.49 -23.82
N ALA A 228 -0.83 24.13 -24.98
CA ALA A 228 -0.12 23.50 -26.09
C ALA A 228 1.32 23.14 -25.72
N GLY A 229 1.71 21.89 -26.01
CA GLY A 229 3.04 21.35 -25.73
C GLY A 229 3.00 19.94 -25.12
N PRO A 230 4.18 19.35 -24.86
CA PRO A 230 4.28 18.11 -24.13
C PRO A 230 3.88 18.31 -22.66
N PHE A 231 3.25 17.30 -22.07
CA PHE A 231 2.91 17.28 -20.66
C PHE A 231 3.16 15.91 -20.04
N VAL A 232 3.36 15.88 -18.73
CA VAL A 232 3.45 14.67 -17.91
C VAL A 232 2.57 14.82 -16.68
N ILE A 233 1.85 13.76 -16.36
CA ILE A 233 1.07 13.59 -15.15
C ILE A 233 1.90 12.72 -14.22
N ASP A 234 2.37 13.32 -13.13
CA ASP A 234 3.07 12.63 -12.04
C ASP A 234 2.05 12.20 -10.97
N ASN A 235 2.28 11.07 -10.30
CA ASN A 235 1.43 10.56 -9.21
C ASN A 235 -0.05 10.36 -9.58
N ALA A 236 -0.31 9.78 -10.77
CA ALA A 236 -1.67 9.45 -11.19
C ALA A 236 -2.40 8.61 -10.11
N PRO A 237 -3.63 8.98 -9.70
CA PRO A 237 -4.40 8.26 -8.68
C PRO A 237 -4.92 6.94 -9.25
N VAL A 238 -4.09 5.90 -9.17
CA VAL A 238 -4.39 4.55 -9.63
C VAL A 238 -4.58 3.60 -8.46
N VAL A 239 -5.34 2.52 -8.71
CA VAL A 239 -5.52 1.43 -7.75
C VAL A 239 -4.28 0.52 -7.80
N SER A 240 -3.95 -0.15 -6.69
CA SER A 240 -2.92 -1.19 -6.67
C SER A 240 -3.28 -2.35 -7.59
N GLY A 241 -2.28 -3.05 -8.12
CA GLY A 241 -2.45 -4.13 -9.10
C GLY A 241 -2.22 -3.66 -10.55
N ALA A 242 -2.49 -4.56 -11.49
CA ALA A 242 -2.45 -4.36 -12.93
C ALA A 242 -3.75 -3.71 -13.40
N GLY A 243 -3.62 -2.66 -14.20
CA GLY A 243 -4.75 -1.98 -14.81
C GLY A 243 -4.35 -1.28 -16.10
N GLU A 244 -5.33 -0.66 -16.75
CA GLU A 244 -5.10 0.22 -17.90
C GLU A 244 -5.48 1.65 -17.54
N ALA A 245 -4.53 2.57 -17.74
CA ALA A 245 -4.79 4.00 -17.70
C ALA A 245 -5.08 4.49 -19.14
N GLU A 246 -6.20 5.18 -19.31
CA GLU A 246 -6.62 5.79 -20.56
C GLU A 246 -6.68 7.31 -20.40
N LEU A 247 -5.88 8.00 -21.20
CA LEU A 247 -5.80 9.45 -21.21
C LEU A 247 -6.58 9.97 -22.41
N VAL A 248 -7.67 10.68 -22.16
CA VAL A 248 -8.49 11.32 -23.20
C VAL A 248 -8.17 12.81 -23.22
N ILE A 249 -7.55 13.26 -24.31
CA ILE A 249 -7.16 14.65 -24.53
C ILE A 249 -8.18 15.25 -25.47
N THR A 250 -9.00 16.18 -24.98
CA THR A 250 -10.02 16.88 -25.77
C THR A 250 -9.55 18.29 -26.02
N ASP A 251 -9.37 18.66 -27.29
CA ASP A 251 -8.99 20.03 -27.65
C ASP A 251 -10.16 21.00 -27.66
N VAL A 252 -9.87 22.29 -27.82
CA VAL A 252 -10.90 23.35 -27.91
C VAL A 252 -11.89 23.18 -29.07
N LEU A 253 -11.57 22.37 -30.08
CA LEU A 253 -12.45 22.05 -31.22
C LEU A 253 -13.27 20.78 -30.99
N GLY A 254 -13.13 20.13 -29.82
CA GLY A 254 -13.80 18.89 -29.47
C GLY A 254 -13.17 17.64 -30.09
N ARG A 255 -11.98 17.73 -30.69
CA ARG A 255 -11.26 16.56 -31.20
C ARG A 255 -10.65 15.83 -30.01
N GLN A 256 -10.84 14.51 -29.98
CA GLN A 256 -10.34 13.65 -28.91
C GLN A 256 -9.16 12.82 -29.40
N GLN A 257 -8.10 12.78 -28.59
CA GLN A 257 -6.99 11.86 -28.73
C GLN A 257 -6.90 10.98 -27.49
N THR A 258 -6.89 9.68 -27.70
CA THR A 258 -6.86 8.69 -26.62
C THR A 258 -5.49 8.01 -26.56
N ILE A 259 -4.86 8.01 -25.39
CA ILE A 259 -3.59 7.32 -25.14
C ILE A 259 -3.79 6.30 -24.03
N ARG A 260 -3.54 5.03 -24.34
CA ARG A 260 -3.65 3.91 -23.39
C ARG A 260 -2.28 3.47 -22.90
N ARG A 261 -2.16 3.21 -21.60
CA ARG A 261 -0.94 2.76 -20.93
C ARG A 261 -1.28 1.70 -19.87
N PRO A 262 -0.79 0.45 -20.03
CA PRO A 262 -0.89 -0.53 -18.95
C PRO A 262 0.03 -0.10 -17.79
N PHE A 263 -0.38 -0.37 -16.56
CA PHE A 263 0.43 -0.13 -15.37
C PHE A 263 0.34 -1.31 -14.40
N PHE A 264 1.28 -1.37 -13.45
CA PHE A 264 1.18 -2.20 -12.25
C PHE A 264 1.68 -1.40 -11.05
N VAL A 265 0.85 -1.24 -10.03
CA VAL A 265 1.21 -0.50 -8.81
C VAL A 265 1.26 -1.44 -7.61
N SER A 266 2.39 -1.39 -6.90
CA SER A 266 2.60 -2.10 -5.65
C SER A 266 2.87 -1.14 -4.51
N THR A 267 2.05 -1.19 -3.47
CA THR A 267 2.22 -0.41 -2.25
C THR A 267 3.34 -0.92 -1.35
N SER A 268 3.87 -2.12 -1.62
CA SER A 268 5.01 -2.69 -0.88
C SER A 268 6.37 -2.17 -1.36
N MET A 269 6.43 -1.54 -2.54
CA MET A 269 7.66 -0.96 -3.09
C MET A 269 7.87 0.49 -2.66
N LEU A 270 9.11 0.97 -2.81
CA LEU A 270 9.47 2.37 -2.64
C LEU A 270 9.69 3.03 -4.00
N ARG A 271 9.12 4.22 -4.20
CA ARG A 271 9.39 5.04 -5.39
C ARG A 271 10.87 5.44 -5.45
N ARG A 272 11.34 5.76 -6.65
CA ARG A 272 12.74 6.14 -6.84
C ARG A 272 13.18 7.25 -5.87
N GLY A 273 14.30 7.04 -5.18
CA GLY A 273 14.88 7.99 -4.24
C GLY A 273 14.29 7.95 -2.83
N PHE A 274 13.30 7.10 -2.57
CA PHE A 274 12.72 6.95 -1.23
C PHE A 274 13.49 5.90 -0.42
N SER A 275 13.74 6.23 0.84
CA SER A 275 14.36 5.34 1.83
C SER A 275 13.41 5.10 3.00
N ASP A 276 13.22 3.84 3.36
CA ASP A 276 12.52 3.40 4.56
C ASP A 276 13.51 2.65 5.44
N TRP A 277 13.59 3.03 6.72
CA TRP A 277 14.57 2.42 7.62
C TRP A 277 14.11 2.48 9.06
N SER A 278 14.52 1.48 9.81
CA SER A 278 14.27 1.40 11.25
C SER A 278 15.43 0.69 11.93
N THR A 279 15.71 1.13 13.15
CA THR A 279 16.71 0.55 14.03
C THR A 279 16.07 0.32 15.39
N ALA A 280 16.46 -0.77 16.04
CA ALA A 280 15.97 -1.16 17.34
C ALA A 280 17.12 -1.69 18.18
N ALA A 281 17.10 -1.38 19.48
CA ALA A 281 17.97 -1.96 20.47
C ALA A 281 17.16 -2.23 21.75
N GLY A 282 17.25 -3.44 22.27
CA GLY A 282 16.45 -3.83 23.43
C GLY A 282 16.59 -5.30 23.77
N ALA A 283 15.63 -5.82 24.54
CA ALA A 283 15.56 -7.23 24.90
C ALA A 283 14.27 -7.85 24.36
N GLU A 284 14.36 -9.06 23.82
CA GLU A 284 13.20 -9.77 23.27
C GLU A 284 12.13 -9.98 24.35
N ARG A 285 10.88 -9.67 24.02
CA ARG A 285 9.75 -9.84 24.92
C ARG A 285 9.25 -11.28 24.85
N LEU A 286 9.36 -11.99 25.97
CA LEU A 286 8.94 -13.40 26.07
C LEU A 286 7.58 -13.54 26.77
N GLU A 287 6.87 -14.62 26.46
CA GLU A 287 5.61 -15.00 27.13
C GLU A 287 4.57 -13.86 27.17
N TYR A 288 4.45 -13.14 26.06
CA TYR A 288 3.51 -12.04 25.88
C TYR A 288 2.06 -12.47 26.23
N GLY A 289 1.37 -11.66 27.01
CA GLY A 289 0.03 -11.96 27.53
C GLY A 289 -0.02 -12.95 28.70
N ARG A 290 1.06 -13.70 28.99
CA ARG A 290 1.14 -14.61 30.15
C ARG A 290 1.87 -13.97 31.32
N GLU A 291 3.02 -13.38 31.06
CA GLU A 291 3.87 -12.68 32.05
C GLU A 291 3.90 -11.18 31.76
N ALA A 292 4.01 -10.33 32.79
CA ALA A 292 3.93 -8.88 32.64
C ALA A 292 5.22 -8.20 32.15
N ALA A 293 6.40 -8.76 32.44
CA ALA A 293 7.69 -8.15 32.15
C ALA A 293 8.83 -9.17 32.03
N LYS A 294 8.59 -10.26 31.29
CA LYS A 294 9.62 -11.26 30.98
C LYS A 294 10.35 -10.86 29.70
N TYR A 295 11.64 -10.62 29.83
CA TYR A 295 12.53 -10.27 28.72
C TYR A 295 13.66 -11.30 28.62
N GLY A 296 14.03 -11.61 27.38
CA GLY A 296 15.07 -12.56 27.02
C GLY A 296 16.38 -11.87 26.66
N ASP A 297 17.03 -12.42 25.63
CA ASP A 297 18.33 -11.97 25.17
C ASP A 297 18.25 -10.53 24.61
N VAL A 298 19.32 -9.76 24.85
CA VAL A 298 19.47 -8.42 24.26
C VAL A 298 19.87 -8.52 22.80
N PHE A 299 19.41 -7.55 22.01
CA PHE A 299 19.72 -7.45 20.60
C PHE A 299 19.80 -6.01 20.11
N VAL A 300 20.44 -5.87 18.95
CA VAL A 300 20.38 -4.69 18.09
C VAL A 300 19.95 -5.16 16.70
N ALA A 301 18.98 -4.49 16.10
CA ALA A 301 18.51 -4.80 14.75
C ALA A 301 18.37 -3.52 13.93
N GLY A 302 18.60 -3.63 12.63
CA GLY A 302 18.47 -2.55 11.67
C GLY A 302 17.93 -3.09 10.36
N ARG A 303 17.04 -2.33 9.73
CA ARG A 303 16.48 -2.62 8.41
C ARG A 303 16.51 -1.34 7.59
N TYR A 304 16.96 -1.46 6.34
CA TYR A 304 17.07 -0.34 5.41
C TYR A 304 16.58 -0.77 4.03
N ARG A 305 15.69 0.01 3.46
CA ARG A 305 15.04 -0.22 2.17
C ARG A 305 15.19 1.02 1.31
N TYR A 306 15.48 0.86 0.02
CA TYR A 306 15.66 1.97 -0.89
C TYR A 306 15.10 1.69 -2.28
N GLY A 307 14.29 2.62 -2.78
CA GLY A 307 13.80 2.62 -4.16
C GLY A 307 14.90 3.10 -5.12
N PHE A 308 15.60 2.16 -5.77
CA PHE A 308 16.64 2.47 -6.76
C PHE A 308 16.04 2.99 -8.06
N THR A 309 14.95 2.38 -8.50
CA THR A 309 14.11 2.80 -9.62
C THR A 309 12.65 2.58 -9.25
N ASP A 310 11.73 3.09 -10.08
CA ASP A 310 10.29 2.84 -9.89
C ASP A 310 9.89 1.37 -10.11
N ALA A 311 10.82 0.54 -10.58
CA ALA A 311 10.64 -0.89 -10.79
C ALA A 311 11.55 -1.77 -9.90
N LEU A 312 12.41 -1.17 -9.06
CA LEU A 312 13.36 -1.89 -8.20
C LEU A 312 13.49 -1.23 -6.82
N THR A 313 13.08 -1.95 -5.78
CA THR A 313 13.40 -1.66 -4.38
C THR A 313 14.38 -2.70 -3.86
N VAL A 314 15.41 -2.28 -3.15
CA VAL A 314 16.37 -3.19 -2.49
C VAL A 314 16.29 -2.98 -0.99
N GLU A 315 16.48 -4.05 -0.25
CA GLU A 315 16.39 -4.10 1.19
C GLU A 315 17.60 -4.86 1.77
N ALA A 316 18.09 -4.36 2.89
CA ALA A 316 19.08 -5.03 3.71
C ALA A 316 18.62 -4.97 5.17
N ALA A 317 18.77 -6.07 5.88
CA ALA A 317 18.56 -6.10 7.32
C ALA A 317 19.71 -6.81 8.03
N ILE A 318 19.94 -6.41 9.27
CA ILE A 318 20.91 -7.02 10.17
C ILE A 318 20.29 -7.09 11.55
N GLU A 319 20.52 -8.20 12.22
CA GLU A 319 20.25 -8.35 13.64
C GLU A 319 21.47 -8.99 14.30
N ALA A 320 21.78 -8.53 15.50
CA ALA A 320 22.86 -9.04 16.31
C ALA A 320 22.34 -9.22 17.74
N SER A 321 22.60 -10.38 18.31
CA SER A 321 22.28 -10.74 19.70
C SER A 321 23.51 -11.37 20.35
N GLU A 322 23.44 -11.71 21.63
CA GLU A 322 24.54 -12.41 22.32
C GLU A 322 24.91 -13.76 21.70
N ARG A 323 23.97 -14.40 20.98
CA ARG A 323 24.12 -15.77 20.46
C ARG A 323 24.44 -15.84 18.98
N GLN A 324 24.01 -14.84 18.21
CA GLN A 324 24.09 -14.90 16.75
C GLN A 324 23.99 -13.51 16.12
N THR A 325 24.54 -13.42 14.91
CA THR A 325 24.32 -12.31 13.98
C THR A 325 23.67 -12.86 12.71
N THR A 326 22.54 -12.30 12.33
CA THR A 326 21.82 -12.65 11.11
C THR A 326 21.80 -11.45 10.17
N THR A 327 22.09 -11.69 8.90
CA THR A 327 22.01 -10.67 7.85
C THR A 327 21.03 -11.10 6.78
N GLU A 328 20.29 -10.16 6.22
CA GLU A 328 19.34 -10.39 5.15
C GLU A 328 19.59 -9.39 4.01
N ALA A 329 19.49 -9.88 2.78
CA ALA A 329 19.38 -9.07 1.58
C ALA A 329 18.12 -9.47 0.83
N ALA A 330 17.36 -8.47 0.37
CA ALA A 330 16.17 -8.69 -0.41
C ALA A 330 16.06 -7.66 -1.53
N PHE A 331 15.34 -8.02 -2.58
CA PHE A 331 14.95 -7.08 -3.62
C PHE A 331 13.53 -7.37 -4.07
N THR A 332 12.85 -6.30 -4.45
CA THR A 332 11.52 -6.33 -5.05
C THR A 332 11.59 -5.69 -6.41
N LEU A 333 11.15 -6.43 -7.42
CA LEU A 333 10.98 -5.98 -8.79
C LEU A 333 9.49 -5.90 -9.11
N SER A 334 9.09 -4.96 -9.96
CA SER A 334 7.74 -4.97 -10.53
C SER A 334 7.70 -4.50 -11.99
N ASN A 335 6.70 -4.97 -12.72
CA ASN A 335 6.41 -4.57 -14.08
C ASN A 335 4.94 -4.87 -14.44
N SER A 336 4.36 -4.10 -15.36
CA SER A 336 3.02 -4.33 -15.92
C SER A 336 2.82 -5.69 -16.58
N SER A 337 3.85 -6.30 -17.17
CA SER A 337 3.70 -7.54 -17.94
C SER A 337 3.67 -8.80 -17.08
N TRP A 338 4.20 -8.76 -15.86
CA TRP A 338 4.37 -9.96 -15.04
C TRP A 338 4.05 -9.74 -13.55
N GLY A 339 3.77 -8.52 -13.09
CA GLY A 339 3.39 -8.24 -11.71
C GLY A 339 4.59 -7.87 -10.84
N GLN A 340 4.62 -8.37 -9.60
CA GLN A 340 5.70 -8.13 -8.64
C GLN A 340 6.36 -9.43 -8.19
N THR A 341 7.68 -9.37 -7.99
CA THR A 341 8.51 -10.44 -7.44
C THR A 341 9.34 -9.85 -6.31
N THR A 342 9.29 -10.48 -5.14
CA THR A 342 10.19 -10.20 -4.02
C THR A 342 11.02 -11.44 -3.76
N VAL A 343 12.33 -11.29 -3.64
CA VAL A 343 13.24 -12.36 -3.25
C VAL A 343 14.04 -11.88 -2.05
N SER A 344 14.12 -12.70 -1.01
CA SER A 344 14.95 -12.46 0.17
C SER A 344 15.84 -13.65 0.46
N TYR A 345 17.00 -13.37 1.05
CA TYR A 345 17.88 -14.38 1.62
C TYR A 345 18.46 -13.84 2.92
N ALA A 346 18.18 -14.54 4.02
CA ALA A 346 18.78 -14.33 5.31
C ALA A 346 19.77 -15.45 5.64
N ALA A 347 20.86 -15.12 6.31
CA ALA A 347 21.90 -16.07 6.69
C ALA A 347 22.53 -15.71 8.03
N ASN A 348 22.96 -16.74 8.75
CA ASN A 348 23.77 -16.66 9.96
C ASN A 348 24.71 -17.88 10.05
N GLU A 349 25.41 -18.03 11.16
CA GLU A 349 26.36 -19.15 11.35
C GLU A 349 25.69 -20.53 11.35
N ALA A 350 24.40 -20.62 11.71
CA ALA A 350 23.66 -21.88 11.82
C ALA A 350 23.02 -22.33 10.49
N GLY A 351 22.83 -21.41 9.53
CA GLY A 351 22.23 -21.74 8.23
C GLY A 351 21.70 -20.53 7.47
N GLY A 352 20.67 -20.75 6.66
CA GLY A 352 20.02 -19.68 5.89
C GLY A 352 18.52 -19.86 5.75
N TYR A 353 17.86 -18.80 5.29
CA TYR A 353 16.45 -18.77 4.98
C TYR A 353 16.24 -17.99 3.69
N ALA A 354 15.66 -18.63 2.69
CA ALA A 354 15.30 -18.00 1.42
C ALA A 354 13.78 -17.86 1.34
N SER A 355 13.31 -16.72 0.82
CA SER A 355 11.91 -16.56 0.43
C SER A 355 11.82 -15.96 -0.97
N ALA A 356 10.86 -16.42 -1.75
CA ALA A 356 10.45 -15.74 -2.97
C ALA A 356 8.93 -15.65 -3.03
N LEU A 357 8.42 -14.47 -3.34
CA LEU A 357 7.00 -14.19 -3.53
C LEU A 357 6.84 -13.58 -4.91
N TRP A 358 5.95 -14.13 -5.72
CA TRP A 358 5.49 -13.54 -6.96
C TRP A 358 3.98 -13.37 -6.90
N TYR A 359 3.48 -12.23 -7.33
CA TYR A 359 2.06 -12.06 -7.55
C TYR A 359 1.76 -11.14 -8.73
N TYR A 360 0.67 -11.43 -9.40
CA TYR A 360 0.08 -10.64 -10.46
C TYR A 360 -1.40 -10.49 -10.14
N ASP A 361 -1.83 -9.28 -9.87
CA ASP A 361 -3.23 -8.97 -9.62
C ASP A 361 -3.74 -8.16 -10.81
N GLY A 362 -4.70 -8.67 -11.57
CA GLY A 362 -5.27 -7.97 -12.72
C GLY A 362 -6.77 -8.15 -12.80
N ARG A 363 -7.44 -7.36 -13.65
CA ARG A 363 -8.91 -7.27 -13.71
C ARG A 363 -9.65 -8.61 -13.85
N ILE A 364 -9.12 -9.53 -14.65
CA ILE A 364 -9.74 -10.84 -14.92
C ILE A 364 -9.02 -11.96 -14.16
N LEU A 365 -7.72 -11.82 -13.91
CA LEU A 365 -6.88 -12.89 -13.43
C LEU A 365 -6.00 -12.38 -12.29
N SER A 366 -6.09 -13.03 -11.14
CA SER A 366 -5.18 -12.84 -10.00
C SER A 366 -4.37 -14.12 -9.78
N LEU A 367 -3.05 -14.04 -9.79
CA LEU A 367 -2.14 -15.15 -9.54
C LEU A 367 -1.18 -14.78 -8.43
N GLY A 368 -0.85 -15.74 -7.57
CA GLY A 368 0.17 -15.59 -6.54
C GLY A 368 0.89 -16.91 -6.29
N ALA A 369 2.18 -16.82 -6.00
CA ALA A 369 3.02 -17.95 -5.62
C ALA A 369 4.06 -17.49 -4.60
N GLN A 370 4.24 -18.25 -3.54
CA GLN A 370 5.20 -18.01 -2.48
C GLN A 370 5.95 -19.30 -2.19
N ILE A 371 7.26 -19.18 -2.05
CA ILE A 371 8.14 -20.25 -1.59
C ILE A 371 9.01 -19.72 -0.46
N GLU A 372 9.14 -20.51 0.58
CA GLU A 372 9.98 -20.25 1.72
C GLU A 372 10.76 -21.51 2.05
N GLN A 373 12.05 -21.36 2.31
CA GLN A 373 12.94 -22.48 2.55
C GLN A 373 13.92 -22.12 3.65
N ARG A 374 13.93 -22.93 4.71
CA ARG A 374 15.00 -22.94 5.71
C ARG A 374 16.08 -23.93 5.30
N TYR A 375 17.33 -23.57 5.57
CA TYR A 375 18.53 -24.38 5.36
C TYR A 375 19.30 -24.48 6.68
N GLY A 376 19.76 -25.68 7.03
CA GLY A 376 20.45 -25.92 8.30
C GLY A 376 19.58 -25.56 9.51
N ASP A 377 20.23 -25.21 10.62
CA ASP A 377 19.57 -24.87 11.89
C ASP A 377 19.31 -23.36 12.01
N PHE A 378 19.03 -22.70 10.88
CA PHE A 378 18.77 -21.26 10.84
C PHE A 378 17.64 -20.87 11.78
N HIS A 379 17.90 -19.87 12.62
CA HIS A 379 16.94 -19.23 13.48
C HIS A 379 17.26 -17.75 13.54
N SER A 380 16.26 -16.88 13.53
CA SER A 380 16.42 -15.43 13.68
C SER A 380 15.66 -14.94 14.91
N LEU A 381 15.81 -13.65 15.26
CA LEU A 381 14.99 -13.06 16.31
C LEU A 381 13.50 -13.29 16.01
N GLY A 382 12.75 -13.73 17.03
CA GLY A 382 11.32 -14.07 16.90
C GLY A 382 11.02 -15.45 16.31
N ARG A 383 11.97 -16.11 15.63
CA ARG A 383 11.86 -17.51 15.17
C ARG A 383 12.53 -18.46 16.16
N ARG A 384 11.97 -18.60 17.36
CA ARG A 384 12.46 -19.56 18.37
C ARG A 384 11.78 -20.92 18.17
N ASN A 385 12.56 -21.97 17.94
CA ASN A 385 12.09 -23.36 17.81
C ASN A 385 11.05 -23.56 16.69
N GLU A 386 11.33 -23.06 15.49
CA GLU A 386 10.48 -23.32 14.31
C GLU A 386 10.82 -24.69 13.72
N ALA A 387 9.87 -25.64 13.80
CA ALA A 387 9.94 -26.89 13.04
C ALA A 387 9.87 -26.63 11.53
N PHE A 388 9.42 -25.46 11.09
CA PHE A 388 9.30 -25.09 9.68
C PHE A 388 10.59 -25.38 8.89
N ARG A 389 10.49 -26.19 7.83
CA ARG A 389 11.59 -26.46 6.88
C ARG A 389 11.32 -25.81 5.52
N GLN A 390 10.13 -26.03 4.98
CA GLN A 390 9.75 -25.53 3.66
C GLN A 390 8.27 -25.15 3.65
N GLY A 391 7.95 -24.08 2.92
CA GLY A 391 6.60 -23.61 2.67
C GLY A 391 6.43 -23.32 1.19
N LEU A 392 5.32 -23.78 0.64
CA LEU A 392 4.86 -23.43 -0.70
C LEU A 392 3.42 -22.97 -0.57
N ALA A 393 3.10 -21.81 -1.11
CA ALA A 393 1.72 -21.34 -1.21
C ALA A 393 1.47 -20.76 -2.59
N GLY A 394 0.23 -20.84 -3.05
CA GLY A 394 -0.16 -20.24 -4.31
C GLY A 394 -1.66 -20.03 -4.37
N ASN A 395 -2.06 -19.02 -5.13
CA ASN A 395 -3.45 -18.69 -5.38
C ASN A 395 -3.65 -18.36 -6.85
N ALA A 396 -4.81 -18.71 -7.37
CA ALA A 396 -5.26 -18.36 -8.70
C ALA A 396 -6.74 -17.99 -8.62
N GLY A 397 -7.11 -16.82 -9.12
CA GLY A 397 -8.47 -16.30 -9.13
C GLY A 397 -8.81 -15.81 -10.52
N ILE A 398 -10.03 -16.10 -10.98
CA ILE A 398 -10.57 -15.61 -12.23
C ILE A 398 -11.92 -14.92 -11.99
N GLU A 399 -12.03 -13.70 -12.48
CA GLU A 399 -13.25 -12.92 -12.50
C GLU A 399 -13.96 -13.12 -13.84
N MET A 400 -15.19 -13.61 -13.83
CA MET A 400 -15.95 -14.00 -15.02
C MET A 400 -17.17 -13.10 -15.27
N GLY A 401 -17.15 -11.87 -14.73
CA GLY A 401 -18.26 -10.91 -14.86
C GLY A 401 -19.55 -11.47 -14.26
N ASP A 402 -20.63 -11.50 -15.05
CA ASP A 402 -21.95 -11.99 -14.64
C ASP A 402 -21.97 -13.47 -14.18
N LEU A 403 -20.92 -14.25 -14.47
CA LEU A 403 -20.77 -15.61 -13.97
C LEU A 403 -20.16 -15.67 -12.56
N GLY A 404 -19.72 -14.53 -12.02
CA GLY A 404 -19.04 -14.39 -10.73
C GLY A 404 -17.55 -14.72 -10.77
N SER A 405 -17.00 -15.18 -9.64
CA SER A 405 -15.57 -15.39 -9.45
C SER A 405 -15.24 -16.81 -9.00
N VAL A 406 -14.14 -17.37 -9.51
CA VAL A 406 -13.59 -18.66 -9.06
C VAL A 406 -12.19 -18.43 -8.52
N SER A 407 -11.91 -18.97 -7.34
CA SER A 407 -10.58 -18.90 -6.73
C SER A 407 -10.09 -20.27 -6.27
N LEU A 408 -8.85 -20.60 -6.58
CA LEU A 408 -8.09 -21.73 -6.09
C LEU A 408 -6.98 -21.21 -5.18
N THR A 409 -6.79 -21.82 -4.03
CA THR A 409 -5.64 -21.60 -3.13
C THR A 409 -5.04 -22.94 -2.76
N ALA A 410 -3.73 -23.05 -2.80
CA ALA A 410 -2.99 -24.24 -2.41
C ALA A 410 -1.85 -23.83 -1.48
N ALA A 411 -1.62 -24.62 -0.42
CA ALA A 411 -0.51 -24.45 0.48
C ALA A 411 0.05 -25.81 0.87
N ALA A 412 1.36 -25.90 1.04
CA ALA A 412 2.09 -27.05 1.54
C ALA A 412 3.17 -26.59 2.51
N LEU A 413 3.22 -27.24 3.67
CA LEU A 413 4.15 -26.96 4.75
C LEU A 413 4.88 -28.24 5.11
N GLU A 414 6.20 -28.19 5.05
CA GLU A 414 7.07 -29.25 5.55
C GLU A 414 7.70 -28.81 6.85
N LEU A 415 7.60 -29.67 7.86
CA LEU A 415 8.05 -29.44 9.21
C LEU A 415 9.09 -30.51 9.58
N ASP A 416 10.06 -30.15 10.42
CA ASP A 416 10.98 -31.07 11.06
C ASP A 416 10.24 -31.85 12.14
N ASP A 417 10.38 -33.18 12.13
CA ASP A 417 9.84 -34.09 13.14
C ASP A 417 8.30 -34.02 13.35
N GLU A 418 7.57 -33.40 12.42
CA GLU A 418 6.11 -33.31 12.41
C GLU A 418 5.53 -33.68 11.03
N PRO A 419 4.24 -34.09 10.95
CA PRO A 419 3.58 -34.39 9.69
C PRO A 419 3.49 -33.16 8.77
N ASN A 420 3.69 -33.39 7.48
CA ASN A 420 3.54 -32.34 6.47
C ASN A 420 2.07 -31.92 6.37
N THR A 421 1.83 -30.62 6.24
CA THR A 421 0.47 -30.08 6.08
C THR A 421 0.26 -29.63 4.65
N ARG A 422 -0.85 -30.03 4.03
CA ARG A 422 -1.27 -29.55 2.71
C ARG A 422 -2.70 -29.08 2.75
N THR A 423 -2.99 -27.99 2.07
CA THR A 423 -4.34 -27.45 1.98
C THR A 423 -4.62 -27.03 0.56
N TYR A 424 -5.73 -27.48 0.01
CA TYR A 424 -6.25 -27.04 -1.28
C TYR A 424 -7.65 -26.49 -1.06
N THR A 425 -7.93 -25.28 -1.49
CA THR A 425 -9.25 -24.65 -1.39
C THR A 425 -9.67 -24.18 -2.76
N LEU A 426 -10.81 -24.67 -3.23
CA LEU A 426 -11.54 -24.14 -4.37
C LEU A 426 -12.74 -23.35 -3.84
N SER A 427 -13.01 -22.18 -4.39
CA SER A 427 -14.19 -21.39 -4.05
C SER A 427 -14.80 -20.79 -5.31
N TYR A 428 -16.13 -20.74 -5.35
CA TYR A 428 -16.91 -20.15 -6.43
C TYR A 428 -17.97 -19.23 -5.83
N THR A 429 -17.95 -17.97 -6.25
CA THR A 429 -18.87 -16.93 -5.80
C THR A 429 -19.58 -16.38 -7.03
N PRO A 430 -20.75 -16.92 -7.44
CA PRO A 430 -21.52 -16.39 -8.55
C PRO A 430 -21.93 -14.93 -8.30
N ASP A 431 -22.08 -14.17 -9.37
CA ASP A 431 -22.73 -12.85 -9.30
C ASP A 431 -24.23 -13.05 -9.08
N PHE A 432 -24.75 -12.50 -7.98
CA PHE A 432 -26.14 -12.71 -7.55
C PHE A 432 -26.74 -11.39 -7.09
N ALA A 433 -27.84 -10.97 -7.72
CA ALA A 433 -28.38 -9.62 -7.56
C ALA A 433 -28.82 -9.28 -6.12
N ASP A 434 -29.35 -10.26 -5.38
CA ASP A 434 -29.99 -10.05 -4.08
C ASP A 434 -29.26 -10.77 -2.92
N GLY A 435 -27.92 -10.67 -2.89
CA GLY A 435 -27.11 -11.21 -1.81
C GLY A 435 -25.75 -11.72 -2.27
N ALA A 436 -25.08 -12.49 -1.41
CA ALA A 436 -23.80 -13.13 -1.72
C ALA A 436 -23.90 -14.64 -1.48
N LEU A 437 -23.81 -15.41 -2.57
CA LEU A 437 -23.77 -16.88 -2.54
C LEU A 437 -22.31 -17.33 -2.75
N SER A 438 -21.83 -18.24 -1.91
CA SER A 438 -20.47 -18.78 -2.03
C SER A 438 -20.47 -20.29 -1.86
N PHE A 439 -19.77 -20.98 -2.76
CA PHE A 439 -19.44 -22.39 -2.67
C PHE A 439 -17.97 -22.51 -2.31
N ARG A 440 -17.64 -23.36 -1.35
CA ARG A 440 -16.26 -23.65 -0.94
C ARG A 440 -16.07 -25.15 -0.89
N PHE A 441 -14.96 -25.60 -1.42
CA PHE A 441 -14.45 -26.95 -1.26
C PHE A 441 -13.02 -26.84 -0.76
N ALA A 442 -12.68 -27.55 0.30
CA ALA A 442 -11.33 -27.58 0.83
C ALA A 442 -10.93 -29.03 1.13
N GLN A 443 -9.68 -29.35 0.82
CA GLN A 443 -9.01 -30.56 1.25
C GLN A 443 -7.86 -30.14 2.16
N ILE A 444 -7.84 -30.67 3.38
CA ILE A 444 -6.77 -30.45 4.35
C ILE A 444 -6.14 -31.81 4.63
N GLU A 445 -4.82 -31.89 4.55
CA GLU A 445 -4.05 -33.10 4.82
C GLU A 445 -3.00 -32.74 5.86
N HIS A 446 -2.98 -33.44 6.98
CA HIS A 446 -1.95 -33.28 8.02
C HIS A 446 -1.44 -34.67 8.45
N GLU A 447 -2.20 -35.36 9.30
CA GLU A 447 -2.03 -36.80 9.55
C GLU A 447 -2.98 -37.61 8.67
N ASP A 448 -4.26 -37.22 8.69
CA ASP A 448 -5.30 -37.74 7.83
C ASP A 448 -5.73 -36.70 6.79
N ARG A 449 -6.44 -37.17 5.76
CA ARG A 449 -7.02 -36.31 4.73
C ARG A 449 -8.47 -36.02 5.08
N GLU A 450 -8.77 -34.74 5.29
CA GLU A 450 -10.10 -34.22 5.55
C GLU A 450 -10.66 -33.47 4.33
N LEU A 451 -11.93 -33.71 4.01
CA LEU A 451 -12.65 -33.01 2.96
C LEU A 451 -13.78 -32.14 3.53
N VAL A 452 -13.72 -30.85 3.26
CA VAL A 452 -14.72 -29.87 3.71
C VAL A 452 -15.43 -29.26 2.50
N ALA A 453 -16.75 -29.35 2.45
CA ALA A 453 -17.58 -28.69 1.45
C ALA A 453 -18.58 -27.76 2.15
N GLY A 454 -18.66 -26.51 1.71
CA GLY A 454 -19.51 -25.50 2.30
C GLY A 454 -20.29 -24.73 1.25
N VAL A 455 -21.55 -24.41 1.57
CA VAL A 455 -22.36 -23.44 0.84
C VAL A 455 -22.82 -22.38 1.82
N SER A 456 -22.61 -21.12 1.49
CA SER A 456 -23.05 -20.01 2.32
C SER A 456 -23.81 -18.98 1.50
N PHE A 457 -24.88 -18.42 2.07
CA PHE A 457 -25.70 -17.40 1.44
C PHE A 457 -25.95 -16.25 2.42
N SER A 458 -25.60 -15.04 2.00
CA SER A 458 -25.71 -13.82 2.79
C SER A 458 -26.68 -12.83 2.15
N PHE A 459 -27.71 -12.53 2.91
CA PHE A 459 -28.84 -11.66 2.69
C PHE A 459 -28.79 -10.25 3.27
N SER A 460 -29.18 -9.20 2.57
CA SER A 460 -29.55 -7.94 3.25
C SER A 460 -31.02 -7.61 3.01
N PHE A 461 -31.72 -7.23 4.07
CA PHE A 461 -33.11 -6.76 4.04
C PHE A 461 -33.18 -5.25 4.31
N ALA A 462 -34.36 -4.68 4.10
CA ALA A 462 -34.68 -3.34 4.59
C ALA A 462 -34.44 -3.21 6.11
N ASN A 463 -34.16 -1.99 6.57
CA ASN A 463 -33.87 -1.64 7.97
C ASN A 463 -32.54 -2.22 8.53
N ASN A 464 -31.51 -2.35 7.68
CA ASN A 464 -30.16 -2.77 8.07
C ASN A 464 -30.14 -4.14 8.79
N VAL A 465 -31.06 -5.03 8.41
CA VAL A 465 -31.06 -6.41 8.88
C VAL A 465 -30.34 -7.25 7.84
N SER A 466 -29.36 -8.04 8.27
CA SER A 466 -28.68 -9.02 7.43
C SER A 466 -28.95 -10.42 7.95
N ALA A 467 -29.06 -11.39 7.05
CA ALA A 467 -29.13 -12.81 7.39
C ALA A 467 -28.02 -13.58 6.69
N HIS A 468 -27.56 -14.63 7.33
CA HIS A 468 -26.53 -15.52 6.80
C HIS A 468 -26.93 -16.95 7.10
N VAL A 469 -26.96 -17.80 6.08
CA VAL A 469 -27.21 -19.23 6.21
C VAL A 469 -26.02 -19.96 5.60
N SER A 470 -25.47 -20.94 6.32
CA SER A 470 -24.43 -21.82 5.81
C SER A 470 -24.75 -23.28 6.07
N VAL A 471 -24.30 -24.13 5.16
CA VAL A 471 -24.27 -25.58 5.31
C VAL A 471 -22.85 -26.01 5.03
N ASP A 472 -22.22 -26.62 6.02
CA ASP A 472 -20.85 -27.09 5.96
C ASP A 472 -20.85 -28.60 6.22
N SER A 473 -20.16 -29.38 5.39
CA SER A 473 -19.98 -30.82 5.53
C SER A 473 -18.50 -31.11 5.61
N ASP A 474 -18.11 -31.94 6.57
CA ASP A 474 -16.78 -32.52 6.71
C ASP A 474 -16.88 -34.05 6.80
N ASP A 475 -15.79 -34.73 7.16
CA ASP A 475 -15.78 -36.18 7.38
C ASP A 475 -16.51 -36.59 8.68
N SER A 476 -16.77 -35.66 9.59
CA SER A 476 -17.41 -35.90 10.89
C SER A 476 -18.94 -35.74 10.86
N GLY A 477 -19.46 -34.99 9.88
CA GLY A 477 -20.89 -34.75 9.73
C GLY A 477 -21.22 -33.51 8.91
N ILE A 478 -22.43 -32.99 9.16
CA ILE A 478 -22.96 -31.79 8.50
C ILE A 478 -23.40 -30.81 9.59
N ALA A 479 -22.98 -29.56 9.45
CA ALA A 479 -23.44 -28.45 10.27
C ALA A 479 -24.25 -27.45 9.45
N TYR A 480 -25.43 -27.11 9.97
CA TYR A 480 -26.28 -26.05 9.47
C TYR A 480 -26.16 -24.86 10.41
N ARG A 481 -25.91 -23.66 9.87
CA ARG A 481 -25.83 -22.43 10.64
C ARG A 481 -26.75 -21.39 10.03
N ALA A 482 -27.52 -20.74 10.86
CA ALA A 482 -28.34 -19.60 10.47
C ALA A 482 -28.09 -18.46 11.45
N SER A 483 -27.91 -17.25 10.96
CA SER A 483 -27.88 -16.06 11.79
C SER A 483 -28.62 -14.91 11.14
N ALA A 484 -29.24 -14.08 11.97
CA ALA A 484 -29.78 -12.79 11.58
C ALA A 484 -29.23 -11.74 12.53
N GLN A 485 -28.85 -10.58 12.00
CA GLN A 485 -28.35 -9.48 12.80
C GLN A 485 -28.83 -8.13 12.28
N ARG A 486 -28.94 -7.18 13.19
CA ARG A 486 -29.09 -5.76 12.91
C ARG A 486 -28.02 -5.03 13.69
N ASP A 487 -27.20 -4.25 13.00
CA ASP A 487 -26.12 -3.51 13.64
C ASP A 487 -26.66 -2.43 14.57
N ALA A 488 -25.88 -2.08 15.60
CA ALA A 488 -26.23 -0.99 16.50
C ALA A 488 -25.95 0.35 15.82
N GLU A 489 -26.92 1.26 15.88
CA GLU A 489 -26.79 2.64 15.37
C GLU A 489 -26.85 3.61 16.56
N PRO A 490 -26.35 4.85 16.43
CA PRO A 490 -26.52 5.87 17.46
C PRO A 490 -28.00 6.01 17.86
N GLY A 491 -28.31 5.69 19.13
CA GLY A 491 -29.68 5.72 19.66
C GLY A 491 -30.55 4.50 19.34
N ARG A 492 -30.01 3.42 18.75
CA ARG A 492 -30.75 2.17 18.48
C ARG A 492 -29.97 0.93 18.91
N LEU A 493 -30.68 0.01 19.54
CA LEU A 493 -30.14 -1.30 19.92
C LEU A 493 -29.97 -2.21 18.69
N GLY A 494 -28.74 -2.67 18.50
CA GLY A 494 -28.43 -3.79 17.61
C GLY A 494 -28.75 -5.12 18.28
N TRP A 495 -28.90 -6.17 17.49
CA TRP A 495 -29.10 -7.53 17.97
C TRP A 495 -28.53 -8.53 16.97
N ARG A 496 -28.16 -9.72 17.47
CA ARG A 496 -27.76 -10.86 16.65
C ARG A 496 -28.35 -12.12 17.24
N ALA A 497 -29.06 -12.88 16.42
CA ALA A 497 -29.54 -14.21 16.74
C ALA A 497 -28.78 -15.22 15.87
N ARG A 498 -28.32 -16.32 16.46
CA ARG A 498 -27.64 -17.41 15.75
C ARG A 498 -28.18 -18.74 16.23
N ALA A 499 -28.42 -19.63 15.27
CA ALA A 499 -28.74 -21.03 15.51
C ALA A 499 -27.73 -21.89 14.74
N SER A 500 -27.32 -22.99 15.35
CA SER A 500 -26.49 -24.01 14.71
C SER A 500 -27.02 -25.39 15.06
N LEU A 501 -27.04 -26.29 14.08
CA LEU A 501 -27.46 -27.67 14.24
C LEU A 501 -26.43 -28.59 13.56
N GLY A 502 -26.08 -29.70 14.21
CA GLY A 502 -25.12 -30.68 13.69
C GLY A 502 -23.75 -30.57 14.35
N SER A 503 -22.81 -31.37 13.85
CA SER A 503 -21.42 -31.44 14.32
C SER A 503 -20.49 -31.41 13.11
N VAL A 504 -19.47 -30.57 13.22
CA VAL A 504 -18.29 -30.48 12.35
C VAL A 504 -17.13 -30.32 13.33
N GLU A 505 -16.13 -31.20 13.27
CA GLU A 505 -14.89 -31.03 14.02
C GLU A 505 -14.11 -29.88 13.37
N ARG A 506 -13.53 -28.99 14.17
CA ARG A 506 -12.98 -27.73 13.67
C ARG A 506 -11.50 -27.62 13.99
#